data_AF-A0A2E7RVV7-F1
#
_entry.id   AF-A0A2E7RVV7-F1
#
_cell.length_a   1.000
_cell.length_b   1.000
_cell.length_c   1.000
_cell.angle_alpha   90.00
_cell.angle_beta   90.00
_cell.angle_gamma   90.00
#
_symmetry.space_group_name_H-M   'P 1'
#
loop_
_entity.id
_entity.type
_entity.pdbx_description
1 polymer ?
#
loop_
_entity_poly.entity_id
_entity_poly.type
_entity_poly.pdbx_seq_one_letter_code
_entity_poly.pdbx_strand_id
1 'polypeptide(L)'
;MTIRYQCTECESVLKIRDDKAGQTARCPKCKTEFVIPEPEAAPEPEAAPAEDETQTALAAGDDPDEDSEDDAMSFLMESGDVPVAPPSAATSLEDDDDPPPPPRPSPEERQLHRPPPRPKADSEDTSSAAGALLAAGESARAAAANESEPVEERPRVDMDEVKQLATRKLLPIGGGIVVICGIFFYLFNSMSGGANLPPLASVSGTITLDGKPLANATVFFDPVADLKNAEQRQTGSSIGRSDEQGVYTLAYPGGHSGAVIGMHTVRVNKTDKNGLEILAKKYHRQSQMKHEVKDGSNTIDLPLRSESTAAAGGKRTADPPSP
;
A
#
# COMPACT_ATOMS: atom_id res chain seq x y z
N MET A 1 17.70 -30.23 -38.14
CA MET A 1 17.89 -29.30 -37.01
C MET A 1 18.49 -30.10 -35.84
N THR A 2 18.56 -29.55 -34.63
CA THR A 2 19.04 -30.29 -33.44
C THR A 2 18.05 -30.22 -32.30
N ILE A 3 17.67 -31.38 -31.75
CA ILE A 3 16.86 -31.53 -30.54
C ILE A 3 17.76 -31.27 -29.33
N ARG A 4 17.37 -30.31 -28.50
CA ARG A 4 18.01 -30.06 -27.20
C ARG A 4 17.27 -30.90 -26.15
N TYR A 5 17.95 -31.89 -25.59
CA TYR A 5 17.39 -32.75 -24.55
C TYR A 5 18.15 -32.56 -23.25
N GLN A 6 17.44 -32.37 -22.14
CA GLN A 6 18.03 -32.30 -20.81
C GLN A 6 17.85 -33.65 -20.11
N CYS A 7 18.96 -34.27 -19.72
CA CYS A 7 18.90 -35.55 -19.00
C CYS A 7 18.30 -35.37 -17.61
N THR A 8 17.33 -36.20 -17.23
CA THR A 8 16.64 -36.13 -15.93
C THR A 8 17.48 -36.58 -14.74
N GLU A 9 18.57 -37.32 -14.97
CA GLU A 9 19.40 -37.89 -13.90
C GLU A 9 20.65 -37.04 -13.59
N CYS A 10 21.21 -36.35 -14.57
CA CYS A 10 22.44 -35.57 -14.41
C CYS A 10 22.36 -34.15 -14.97
N GLU A 11 21.16 -33.71 -15.37
CA GLU A 11 20.81 -32.35 -15.82
C GLU A 11 21.64 -31.81 -17.01
N SER A 12 22.45 -32.65 -17.64
CA SER A 12 23.28 -32.24 -18.76
C SER A 12 22.44 -32.04 -20.02
N VAL A 13 22.62 -30.89 -20.67
CA VAL A 13 21.97 -30.56 -21.94
C VAL A 13 22.74 -31.21 -23.10
N LEU A 14 22.08 -32.12 -23.81
CA LEU A 14 22.60 -32.84 -24.96
C LEU A 14 22.01 -32.26 -26.25
N LYS A 15 22.88 -32.01 -27.23
CA LYS A 15 22.50 -31.61 -28.59
C LYS A 15 22.47 -32.86 -29.46
N ILE A 16 21.28 -33.31 -29.81
CA ILE A 16 21.06 -34.52 -30.59
C ILE A 16 20.55 -34.10 -31.98
N ARG A 17 20.99 -34.79 -33.02
CA ARG A 17 20.50 -34.54 -34.38
C ARG A 17 19.07 -35.08 -34.50
N ASP A 18 18.22 -34.37 -35.24
CA ASP A 18 16.80 -34.74 -35.40
C ASP A 18 16.62 -36.10 -36.10
N ASP A 19 17.62 -36.56 -36.85
CA ASP A 19 17.64 -37.87 -37.51
C ASP A 19 17.58 -39.05 -36.53
N LYS A 20 17.72 -38.79 -35.22
CA LYS A 20 17.57 -39.78 -34.15
C LYS A 20 16.30 -39.60 -33.32
N ALA A 21 15.37 -38.74 -33.74
CA ALA A 21 14.05 -38.66 -33.14
C ALA A 21 13.38 -40.05 -33.08
N GLY A 22 12.74 -40.36 -31.95
CA GLY A 22 12.07 -41.65 -31.72
C GLY A 22 12.99 -42.84 -31.41
N GLN A 23 14.32 -42.68 -31.45
CA GLN A 23 15.26 -43.75 -31.07
C GLN A 23 15.66 -43.68 -29.60
N THR A 24 16.01 -44.84 -29.03
CA THR A 24 16.60 -44.93 -27.68
C THR A 24 18.04 -44.47 -27.70
N ALA A 25 18.34 -43.41 -26.94
CA ALA A 25 19.69 -42.87 -26.77
C ALA A 25 20.16 -42.99 -25.32
N ARG A 26 21.49 -43.02 -25.13
CA ARG A 26 22.13 -43.06 -23.82
C ARG A 26 22.84 -41.75 -23.54
N CYS A 27 22.69 -41.23 -22.33
CA CYS A 27 23.42 -40.06 -21.88
C CYS A 27 24.92 -40.37 -21.76
N PRO A 28 25.84 -39.59 -22.36
CA PRO A 28 27.28 -39.83 -22.25
C PRO A 28 27.84 -39.59 -20.85
N LYS A 29 27.15 -38.83 -19.99
CA LYS A 29 27.60 -38.53 -18.62
C LYS A 29 27.15 -39.58 -17.59
N CYS A 30 25.87 -39.97 -17.59
CA CYS A 30 25.32 -40.89 -16.60
C CYS A 30 24.90 -42.26 -17.15
N LYS A 31 25.01 -42.48 -18.46
CA LYS A 31 24.60 -43.71 -19.17
C LYS A 31 23.12 -44.06 -19.11
N THR A 32 22.27 -43.21 -18.54
CA THR A 32 20.82 -43.37 -18.51
C THR A 32 20.25 -43.43 -19.93
N GLU A 33 19.37 -44.39 -20.15
CA GLU A 33 18.61 -44.58 -21.40
C GLU A 33 17.38 -43.67 -21.42
N PHE A 34 17.14 -43.01 -22.55
CA PHE A 34 15.97 -42.18 -22.78
C PHE A 34 15.51 -42.26 -24.24
N VAL A 35 14.25 -41.96 -24.49
CA VAL A 35 13.67 -41.91 -25.85
C VAL A 35 13.71 -40.45 -26.31
N ILE A 36 14.29 -40.20 -27.49
CA ILE A 36 14.42 -38.85 -28.03
C ILE A 36 13.02 -38.37 -28.50
N PRO A 37 12.46 -37.29 -27.92
CA PRO A 37 11.15 -36.78 -28.32
C PRO A 37 11.16 -36.32 -29.77
N GLU A 38 10.13 -36.67 -30.53
CA GLU A 38 9.98 -36.19 -31.90
C GLU A 38 9.62 -34.70 -31.89
N PRO A 39 10.29 -33.85 -32.67
CA PRO A 39 9.96 -32.43 -32.71
C PRO A 39 8.56 -32.28 -33.32
N GLU A 40 7.57 -31.93 -32.50
CA GLU A 40 6.25 -31.50 -33.01
C GLU A 40 6.47 -30.29 -33.93
N ALA A 41 5.99 -30.41 -35.17
CA ALA A 41 6.00 -29.32 -36.13
C ALA A 41 5.18 -28.15 -35.54
N ALA A 42 5.85 -27.04 -35.28
CA ALA A 42 5.19 -25.79 -34.91
C ALA A 42 4.19 -25.39 -36.01
N PRO A 43 2.98 -24.91 -35.65
CA PRO A 43 1.99 -24.48 -36.62
C PRO A 43 2.47 -23.28 -37.43
N GLU A 44 2.11 -23.28 -38.72
CA GLU A 44 2.43 -22.28 -39.73
C GLU A 44 2.17 -20.83 -39.26
N PRO A 45 3.11 -19.90 -39.46
CA PRO A 45 2.88 -18.48 -39.25
C PRO A 45 2.21 -17.87 -40.49
N GLU A 46 0.94 -17.47 -40.36
CA GLU A 46 0.29 -16.59 -41.33
C GLU A 46 0.87 -15.16 -41.23
N ALA A 47 1.41 -14.71 -42.37
CA ALA A 47 1.48 -13.36 -42.92
C ALA A 47 1.76 -12.15 -42.00
N ALA A 48 2.94 -11.58 -42.19
CA ALA A 48 3.29 -10.18 -41.87
C ALA A 48 2.46 -9.17 -42.72
N PRO A 49 2.54 -7.88 -42.37
CA PRO A 49 3.34 -7.03 -43.26
C PRO A 49 4.30 -6.06 -42.56
N ALA A 50 5.44 -5.92 -43.23
CA ALA A 50 6.26 -4.75 -43.52
C ALA A 50 6.73 -3.80 -42.37
N GLU A 51 8.00 -3.90 -41.98
CA GLU A 51 9.16 -3.02 -42.28
C GLU A 51 9.11 -1.60 -41.66
N ASP A 52 9.98 -1.37 -40.66
CA ASP A 52 10.88 -0.22 -40.67
C ASP A 52 12.16 -0.58 -39.89
N GLU A 53 13.24 -0.76 -40.63
CA GLU A 53 14.59 -0.88 -40.08
C GLU A 53 15.19 0.53 -39.99
N THR A 54 15.69 0.91 -38.80
CA THR A 54 16.90 1.72 -38.78
C THR A 54 17.87 1.17 -37.75
N GLN A 55 18.96 0.67 -38.31
CA GLN A 55 20.15 0.10 -37.70
C GLN A 55 20.83 1.11 -36.77
N THR A 56 21.47 0.63 -35.71
CA THR A 56 22.92 0.86 -35.50
C THR A 56 23.44 -0.23 -34.54
N ALA A 57 24.34 -1.06 -35.07
CA ALA A 57 25.14 -2.03 -34.33
C ALA A 57 26.57 -1.50 -34.21
N LEU A 58 27.20 -1.64 -33.03
CA LEU A 58 28.65 -1.82 -32.83
C LEU A 58 28.83 -2.58 -31.49
N ALA A 59 29.19 -3.88 -31.55
CA ALA A 59 30.53 -4.45 -31.30
C ALA A 59 30.89 -4.51 -29.80
N ALA A 60 30.89 -5.68 -29.15
CA ALA A 60 31.94 -6.73 -29.11
C ALA A 60 33.21 -6.33 -28.31
N GLY A 61 33.55 -7.15 -27.31
CA GLY A 61 34.78 -7.11 -26.48
C GLY A 61 34.43 -7.46 -25.03
N ASP A 62 34.62 -8.71 -24.60
CA ASP A 62 35.83 -9.27 -23.96
C ASP A 62 35.69 -9.26 -22.42
N ASP A 63 35.54 -10.46 -21.84
CA ASP A 63 35.76 -10.72 -20.42
C ASP A 63 37.26 -10.57 -20.09
N PRO A 64 37.59 -10.00 -18.92
CA PRO A 64 38.43 -10.77 -18.01
C PRO A 64 37.94 -10.73 -16.56
N ASP A 65 38.20 -11.84 -15.89
CA ASP A 65 37.96 -12.11 -14.48
C ASP A 65 38.70 -11.15 -13.50
N GLU A 66 38.30 -11.27 -12.23
CA GLU A 66 39.02 -10.98 -10.97
C GLU A 66 38.69 -9.66 -10.21
N ASP A 67 38.18 -9.92 -8.99
CA ASP A 67 38.38 -9.18 -7.73
C ASP A 67 37.69 -7.82 -7.52
N SER A 68 36.54 -7.87 -6.85
CA SER A 68 36.09 -6.80 -5.92
C SER A 68 35.01 -7.31 -4.95
N GLU A 69 35.39 -8.26 -4.08
CA GLU A 69 34.59 -8.66 -2.91
C GLU A 69 34.94 -7.82 -1.67
N ASP A 70 35.12 -6.51 -1.76
CA ASP A 70 35.39 -5.68 -0.57
C ASP A 70 35.00 -4.21 -0.79
N ASP A 71 33.70 -3.89 -0.82
CA ASP A 71 33.24 -2.49 -0.59
C ASP A 71 31.78 -2.33 -0.13
N ALA A 72 31.11 -3.42 0.26
CA ALA A 72 29.74 -3.36 0.82
C ALA A 72 29.71 -3.37 2.36
N MET A 73 30.84 -3.60 3.03
CA MET A 73 30.89 -3.77 4.50
C MET A 73 31.58 -2.62 5.26
N SER A 74 32.07 -1.58 4.57
CA SER A 74 32.59 -0.36 5.19
C SER A 74 31.50 0.66 5.53
N PHE A 75 30.30 0.54 4.95
CA PHE A 75 29.18 1.45 5.21
C PHE A 75 28.23 0.98 6.34
N LEU A 76 28.44 -0.22 6.89
CA LEU A 76 27.58 -0.82 7.93
C LEU A 76 28.20 -0.87 9.34
N MET A 77 29.40 -0.31 9.54
CA MET A 77 30.06 -0.31 10.86
C MET A 77 30.25 1.07 11.48
N GLU A 78 29.79 2.16 10.86
CA GLU A 78 29.90 3.53 11.39
C GLU A 78 28.51 4.20 11.51
N SER A 79 27.71 3.77 12.48
CA SER A 79 26.69 4.59 13.18
C SER A 79 25.94 3.73 14.19
N GLY A 80 26.57 3.53 15.35
CA GLY A 80 25.85 3.10 16.54
C GLY A 80 25.06 4.27 17.10
N ASP A 81 23.75 4.33 16.82
CA ASP A 81 22.77 5.00 17.66
C ASP A 81 21.39 4.37 17.41
N VAL A 82 20.94 3.55 18.37
CA VAL A 82 19.65 2.84 18.31
C VAL A 82 18.63 3.66 19.10
N PRO A 83 17.55 4.19 18.48
CA PRO A 83 16.48 4.80 19.25
C PRO A 83 15.69 3.70 19.96
N VAL A 84 15.73 3.71 21.28
CA VAL A 84 14.89 2.89 22.17
C VAL A 84 13.43 3.30 21.99
N ALA A 85 12.56 2.32 21.73
CA ALA A 85 11.11 2.51 21.65
C ALA A 85 10.53 2.90 23.03
N PRO A 86 9.62 3.89 23.11
CA PRO A 86 8.93 4.19 24.35
C PRO A 86 7.90 3.07 24.68
N PRO A 87 7.70 2.74 25.97
CA PRO A 87 6.65 1.81 26.37
C PRO A 87 5.26 2.42 26.15
N SER A 88 4.34 1.56 25.75
CA SER A 88 2.91 1.87 25.61
C SER A 88 2.34 2.49 26.88
N ALA A 89 1.96 3.77 26.79
CA ALA A 89 1.18 4.43 27.82
C ALA A 89 -0.25 3.87 27.80
N ALA A 90 -0.61 3.18 28.89
CA ALA A 90 -1.99 3.02 29.28
C ALA A 90 -2.58 4.41 29.50
N THR A 91 -3.76 4.67 28.94
CA THR A 91 -4.54 5.87 29.22
C THR A 91 -5.14 5.76 30.63
N SER A 92 -4.38 6.16 31.65
CA SER A 92 -4.94 6.62 32.91
C SER A 92 -5.21 8.11 32.78
N LEU A 93 -6.50 8.47 32.88
CA LEU A 93 -6.94 9.84 33.10
C LEU A 93 -6.45 10.26 34.49
N GLU A 94 -5.45 11.11 34.54
CA GLU A 94 -5.04 11.85 35.73
C GLU A 94 -5.23 13.34 35.42
N ASP A 95 -6.27 13.92 36.02
CA ASP A 95 -6.58 15.34 36.05
C ASP A 95 -5.58 16.05 36.98
N ASP A 96 -4.48 16.63 36.47
CA ASP A 96 -3.65 17.58 37.22
C ASP A 96 -2.73 18.36 36.25
N ASP A 97 -3.23 19.43 35.63
CA ASP A 97 -2.40 20.56 35.13
C ASP A 97 -3.30 21.72 34.64
N ASP A 98 -3.92 22.43 35.58
CA ASP A 98 -4.56 23.73 35.30
C ASP A 98 -3.51 24.84 35.51
N PRO A 99 -3.13 25.64 34.49
CA PRO A 99 -2.10 26.65 34.66
C PRO A 99 -2.56 27.74 35.65
N PRO A 100 -1.65 28.30 36.47
CA PRO A 100 -2.03 29.32 37.44
C PRO A 100 -2.58 30.57 36.74
N PRO A 101 -3.61 31.24 37.31
CA PRO A 101 -4.20 32.41 36.69
C PRO A 101 -3.20 33.57 36.56
N PRO A 102 -3.33 34.42 35.53
CA PRO A 102 -2.37 35.49 35.28
C PRO A 102 -2.31 36.48 36.46
N PRO A 103 -1.12 37.08 36.70
CA PRO A 103 -0.95 38.05 37.77
C PRO A 103 -1.86 39.27 37.55
N ARG A 104 -2.46 39.77 38.65
CA ARG A 104 -3.33 40.95 38.59
C ARG A 104 -2.52 42.18 38.15
N PRO A 105 -3.06 43.03 37.26
CA PRO A 105 -2.38 44.23 36.79
C PRO A 105 -2.11 45.20 37.94
N SER A 106 -1.04 45.98 37.79
CA SER A 106 -0.57 46.92 38.81
C SER A 106 -1.58 48.06 39.05
N PRO A 107 -1.55 48.73 40.22
CA PRO A 107 -2.43 49.86 40.52
C PRO A 107 -2.32 51.04 39.55
N GLU A 108 -1.20 51.16 38.82
CA GLU A 108 -0.96 52.21 37.84
C GLU A 108 -1.63 51.90 36.48
N GLU A 109 -1.55 50.64 36.01
CA GLU A 109 -2.26 50.20 34.79
C GLU A 109 -3.78 50.28 34.94
N ARG A 110 -4.30 50.06 36.16
CA ARG A 110 -5.73 50.19 36.45
C ARG A 110 -6.24 51.64 36.37
N GLN A 111 -5.37 52.64 36.51
CA GLN A 111 -5.75 54.06 36.43
C GLN A 111 -5.83 54.55 34.99
N LEU A 112 -5.01 54.02 34.08
CA LEU A 112 -5.02 54.37 32.66
C LEU A 112 -6.28 53.89 31.93
N HIS A 113 -6.94 52.83 32.43
CA HIS A 113 -8.17 52.29 31.86
C HIS A 113 -9.47 52.81 32.52
N ARG A 114 -9.40 53.82 33.40
CA ARG A 114 -10.60 54.36 34.05
C ARG A 114 -11.31 55.40 33.16
N PRO A 115 -12.57 55.18 32.74
CA PRO A 115 -13.33 56.21 32.03
C PRO A 115 -13.54 57.43 32.95
N PRO A 116 -13.59 58.65 32.39
CA PRO A 116 -13.73 59.86 33.19
C PRO A 116 -15.08 59.85 33.95
N PRO A 117 -15.12 60.38 35.18
CA PRO A 117 -16.36 60.47 35.94
C PRO A 117 -17.34 61.39 35.21
N ARG A 118 -18.54 60.87 34.90
CA ARG A 118 -19.64 61.70 34.39
C ARG A 118 -20.05 62.70 35.47
N PRO A 119 -20.19 64.00 35.13
CA PRO A 119 -20.71 64.98 36.08
C PRO A 119 -22.14 64.59 36.47
N LYS A 120 -22.39 64.52 37.78
CA LYS A 120 -23.76 64.35 38.30
C LYS A 120 -24.47 65.70 38.16
N ALA A 121 -25.65 65.67 37.54
CA ALA A 121 -26.53 66.82 37.50
C ALA A 121 -27.28 66.88 38.84
N ASP A 122 -26.91 67.85 39.67
CA ASP A 122 -27.70 68.23 40.83
C ASP A 122 -28.70 69.29 40.35
N SER A 123 -29.97 68.94 40.20
CA SER A 123 -31.02 69.95 40.16
C SER A 123 -32.35 69.38 40.61
N GLU A 124 -32.72 69.70 41.85
CA GLU A 124 -34.11 69.78 42.28
C GLU A 124 -34.68 71.09 41.70
N ASP A 125 -35.28 71.02 40.50
CA ASP A 125 -36.37 71.91 40.02
C ASP A 125 -36.63 71.65 38.53
N THR A 126 -37.51 70.69 38.24
CA THR A 126 -37.77 70.18 36.88
C THR A 126 -38.62 71.09 36.00
N SER A 127 -39.11 72.23 36.50
CA SER A 127 -39.87 73.20 35.69
C SER A 127 -39.02 74.29 35.05
N SER A 128 -37.84 74.63 35.59
CA SER A 128 -36.97 75.66 35.00
C SER A 128 -36.05 75.09 33.90
N ALA A 129 -35.69 73.81 34.02
CA ALA A 129 -34.82 73.12 33.07
C ALA A 129 -35.46 72.97 31.67
N ALA A 130 -36.78 72.76 31.57
CA ALA A 130 -37.46 72.62 30.28
C ALA A 130 -37.47 73.94 29.47
N GLY A 131 -37.66 75.07 30.14
CA GLY A 131 -37.63 76.40 29.49
C GLY A 131 -36.22 76.77 28.99
N ALA A 132 -35.18 76.46 29.78
CA ALA A 132 -33.80 76.72 29.39
C ALA A 132 -33.34 75.82 28.22
N LEU A 133 -33.78 74.56 28.16
CA LEU A 133 -33.45 73.64 27.07
C LEU A 133 -34.15 74.01 25.75
N LEU A 134 -35.38 74.52 25.81
CA LEU A 134 -36.08 75.00 24.62
C LEU A 134 -35.44 76.30 24.08
N ALA A 135 -35.12 77.26 24.95
CA ALA A 135 -34.43 78.49 24.56
C ALA A 135 -33.00 78.24 24.04
N ALA A 136 -32.29 77.26 24.60
CA ALA A 136 -31.00 76.80 24.07
C ALA A 136 -31.14 76.05 22.73
N GLY A 137 -32.24 75.31 22.55
CA GLY A 137 -32.54 74.60 21.30
C GLY A 137 -32.93 75.53 20.15
N GLU A 138 -33.63 76.63 20.42
CA GLU A 138 -33.97 77.66 19.43
C GLU A 138 -32.76 78.54 19.09
N SER A 139 -31.93 78.90 20.07
CA SER A 139 -30.70 79.66 19.79
C SER A 139 -29.64 78.82 19.05
N ALA A 140 -29.52 77.52 19.34
CA ALA A 140 -28.68 76.60 18.58
C ALA A 140 -29.19 76.37 17.14
N ARG A 141 -30.52 76.32 16.93
CA ARG A 141 -31.11 76.25 15.58
C ARG A 141 -30.97 77.55 14.80
N ALA A 142 -31.07 78.70 15.47
CA ALA A 142 -30.87 80.01 14.84
C ALA A 142 -29.39 80.26 14.46
N ALA A 143 -28.45 79.77 15.27
CA ALA A 143 -27.01 79.79 14.93
C ALA A 143 -26.71 78.84 13.76
N ALA A 144 -27.27 77.62 13.77
CA ALA A 144 -27.12 76.67 12.66
C ALA A 144 -27.80 77.11 11.35
N ALA A 145 -28.78 78.02 11.41
CA ALA A 145 -29.45 78.57 10.23
C ALA A 145 -28.68 79.74 9.57
N ASN A 146 -27.69 80.33 10.25
CA ASN A 146 -26.96 81.51 9.77
C ASN A 146 -25.46 81.25 9.50
N GLU A 147 -24.97 80.04 9.73
CA GLU A 147 -23.67 79.57 9.24
C GLU A 147 -23.87 78.70 7.99
N SER A 148 -23.90 79.34 6.83
CA SER A 148 -23.66 78.67 5.56
C SER A 148 -22.20 78.25 5.51
N GLU A 149 -21.89 77.04 5.98
CA GLU A 149 -20.56 76.46 5.81
C GLU A 149 -20.26 76.33 4.30
N PRO A 150 -19.06 76.71 3.82
CA PRO A 150 -18.65 76.40 2.47
C PRO A 150 -18.55 74.88 2.37
N VAL A 151 -19.26 74.29 1.41
CA VAL A 151 -19.18 72.86 1.11
C VAL A 151 -17.74 72.54 0.73
N GLU A 152 -16.96 72.03 1.70
CA GLU A 152 -15.64 71.47 1.43
C GLU A 152 -15.86 70.16 0.66
N GLU A 153 -15.65 70.25 -0.65
CA GLU A 153 -15.79 69.14 -1.58
C GLU A 153 -14.72 68.10 -1.26
N ARG A 154 -15.11 67.07 -0.48
CA ARG A 154 -14.26 65.91 -0.20
C ARG A 154 -13.80 65.35 -1.55
N PRO A 155 -12.49 65.12 -1.78
CA PRO A 155 -12.04 64.51 -3.02
C PRO A 155 -12.72 63.15 -3.15
N ARG A 156 -13.63 63.02 -4.11
CA ARG A 156 -14.23 61.74 -4.46
C ARG A 156 -13.07 60.87 -4.96
N VAL A 157 -12.67 59.89 -4.15
CA VAL A 157 -11.69 58.89 -4.59
C VAL A 157 -12.29 58.22 -5.81
N ASP A 158 -11.66 58.42 -6.96
CA ASP A 158 -12.10 57.89 -8.23
C ASP A 158 -11.98 56.36 -8.18
N MET A 159 -13.12 55.70 -7.92
CA MET A 159 -13.18 54.26 -7.72
C MET A 159 -12.79 53.50 -9.00
N ASP A 160 -12.78 54.15 -10.16
CA ASP A 160 -12.33 53.56 -11.42
C ASP A 160 -10.80 53.43 -11.48
N GLU A 161 -10.04 54.41 -10.97
CA GLU A 161 -8.58 54.29 -10.83
C GLU A 161 -8.19 53.24 -9.77
N VAL A 162 -8.90 53.21 -8.64
CA VAL A 162 -8.67 52.21 -7.58
C VAL A 162 -8.95 50.79 -8.12
N LYS A 163 -10.01 50.62 -8.92
CA LYS A 163 -10.35 49.34 -9.56
C LYS A 163 -9.32 48.92 -10.61
N GLN A 164 -8.79 49.86 -11.40
CA GLN A 164 -7.72 49.56 -12.36
C GLN A 164 -6.39 49.17 -11.67
N LEU A 165 -6.02 49.86 -10.59
CA LEU A 165 -4.85 49.53 -9.76
C LEU A 165 -5.01 48.18 -9.06
N ALA A 166 -6.19 47.93 -8.50
CA ALA A 166 -6.54 46.66 -7.87
C ALA A 166 -6.49 45.52 -8.88
N THR A 167 -7.07 45.68 -10.07
CA THR A 167 -7.05 44.65 -11.12
C THR A 167 -5.62 44.39 -11.60
N ARG A 168 -4.82 45.43 -11.85
CA ARG A 168 -3.43 45.28 -12.33
C ARG A 168 -2.51 44.60 -11.32
N LYS A 169 -2.75 44.76 -10.02
CA LYS A 169 -1.94 44.14 -8.95
C LYS A 169 -2.49 42.80 -8.44
N LEU A 170 -3.81 42.62 -8.35
CA LEU A 170 -4.44 41.39 -7.83
C LEU A 170 -4.56 40.29 -8.90
N LEU A 171 -4.68 40.63 -10.19
CA LEU A 171 -4.74 39.64 -11.27
C LEU A 171 -3.47 38.76 -11.38
N PRO A 172 -2.23 39.29 -11.30
CA PRO A 172 -1.03 38.44 -11.27
C PRO A 172 -0.87 37.67 -9.94
N ILE A 173 -1.37 38.19 -8.81
CA ILE A 173 -1.36 37.50 -7.52
C ILE A 173 -2.34 36.32 -7.55
N GLY A 174 -3.56 36.53 -8.04
CA GLY A 174 -4.55 35.48 -8.23
C GLY A 174 -4.11 34.44 -9.26
N GLY A 175 -3.53 34.87 -10.39
CA GLY A 175 -2.93 33.96 -11.38
C GLY A 175 -1.78 33.14 -10.80
N GLY A 176 -0.90 33.77 -10.01
CA GLY A 176 0.19 33.09 -9.31
C GLY A 176 -0.31 32.06 -8.31
N ILE A 177 -1.35 32.37 -7.53
CA ILE A 177 -1.97 31.44 -6.60
C ILE A 177 -2.59 30.25 -7.35
N VAL A 178 -3.28 30.46 -8.47
CA VAL A 178 -3.86 29.37 -9.27
C VAL A 178 -2.77 28.47 -9.86
N VAL A 179 -1.66 29.03 -10.33
CA VAL A 179 -0.52 28.26 -10.83
C VAL A 179 0.13 27.46 -9.70
N ILE A 180 0.35 28.07 -8.54
CA ILE A 180 0.92 27.41 -7.37
C ILE A 180 -0.02 26.29 -6.89
N CYS A 181 -1.31 26.56 -6.74
CA CYS A 181 -2.32 25.55 -6.39
C CYS A 181 -2.38 24.42 -7.45
N GLY A 182 -2.25 24.74 -8.73
CA GLY A 182 -2.18 23.75 -9.80
C GLY A 182 -0.93 22.87 -9.70
N ILE A 183 0.23 23.45 -9.39
CA ILE A 183 1.48 22.71 -9.16
C ILE A 183 1.36 21.84 -7.90
N PHE A 184 0.82 22.36 -6.80
CA PHE A 184 0.59 21.58 -5.58
C PHE A 184 -0.40 20.44 -5.82
N PHE A 185 -1.48 20.68 -6.57
CA PHE A 185 -2.43 19.64 -6.95
C PHE A 185 -1.77 18.58 -7.83
N TYR A 186 -0.96 18.98 -8.81
CA TYR A 186 -0.21 18.06 -9.66
C TYR A 186 0.79 17.22 -8.85
N LEU A 187 1.57 17.85 -7.98
CA LEU A 187 2.52 17.15 -7.09
C LEU A 187 1.80 16.21 -6.11
N PHE A 188 0.66 16.63 -5.56
CA PHE A 188 -0.14 15.80 -4.66
C PHE A 188 -0.74 14.57 -5.37
N ASN A 189 -1.24 14.73 -6.60
CA ASN A 189 -1.70 13.61 -7.41
C ASN A 189 -0.55 12.70 -7.86
N SER A 190 0.61 13.28 -8.19
CA SER A 190 1.80 12.51 -8.59
C SER A 190 2.44 11.73 -7.45
N MET A 191 2.29 12.18 -6.19
CA MET A 191 2.73 11.44 -5.00
C MET A 191 1.69 10.45 -4.47
N SER A 192 0.44 10.51 -4.97
CA SER A 192 -0.64 9.59 -4.60
C SER A 192 -0.73 8.39 -5.54
N GLY A 193 0.41 7.86 -5.98
CA GLY A 193 0.48 6.53 -6.59
C GLY A 193 0.26 5.48 -5.50
N GLY A 194 -1.00 5.15 -5.22
CA GLY A 194 -1.34 4.05 -4.32
C GLY A 194 -0.67 2.76 -4.79
N ALA A 195 -0.27 1.90 -3.84
CA ALA A 195 0.24 0.58 -4.16
C ALA A 195 -0.80 -0.14 -5.05
N ASN A 196 -0.39 -0.53 -6.26
CA ASN A 196 -1.24 -1.31 -7.17
C ASN A 196 -1.47 -2.69 -6.55
N LEU A 197 -2.51 -2.79 -5.73
CA LEU A 197 -2.87 -4.02 -5.06
C LEU A 197 -3.83 -4.79 -5.96
N PRO A 198 -3.58 -6.09 -6.21
CA PRO A 198 -4.53 -6.91 -6.94
C PRO A 198 -5.88 -6.98 -6.21
N PRO A 199 -6.98 -7.30 -6.91
CA PRO A 199 -8.27 -7.47 -6.27
C PRO A 199 -8.20 -8.62 -5.27
N LEU A 200 -8.52 -8.33 -4.01
CA LEU A 200 -8.48 -9.29 -2.90
C LEU A 200 -9.89 -9.66 -2.44
N ALA A 201 -10.08 -10.91 -2.05
CA ALA A 201 -11.28 -11.42 -1.42
C ALA A 201 -10.95 -12.10 -0.08
N SER A 202 -11.92 -12.10 0.84
CA SER A 202 -11.75 -12.70 2.16
C SER A 202 -11.75 -14.23 2.04
N VAL A 203 -10.78 -14.88 2.67
CA VAL A 203 -10.67 -16.34 2.69
C VAL A 203 -10.44 -16.80 4.12
N SER A 204 -11.28 -17.73 4.55
CA SER A 204 -11.19 -18.42 5.84
C SER A 204 -11.48 -19.91 5.64
N GLY A 205 -11.17 -20.73 6.62
CA GLY A 205 -11.51 -22.14 6.58
C GLY A 205 -10.89 -22.92 7.73
N THR A 206 -11.03 -24.24 7.68
CA THR A 206 -10.52 -25.15 8.70
C THR A 206 -9.57 -26.17 8.09
N ILE A 207 -8.43 -26.39 8.73
CA ILE A 207 -7.47 -27.44 8.37
C ILE A 207 -7.68 -28.62 9.32
N THR A 208 -7.88 -29.81 8.76
CA THR A 208 -7.97 -31.05 9.53
C THR A 208 -6.98 -32.07 9.02
N LEU A 209 -6.50 -32.95 9.91
CA LEU A 209 -5.69 -34.10 9.58
C LEU A 209 -6.35 -35.35 10.17
N ASP A 210 -6.75 -36.28 9.31
CA ASP A 210 -7.48 -37.50 9.70
C ASP A 210 -8.75 -37.20 10.53
N GLY A 211 -9.44 -36.11 10.17
CA GLY A 211 -10.66 -35.64 10.83
C GLY A 211 -10.43 -34.88 12.14
N LYS A 212 -9.19 -34.70 12.58
CA LYS A 212 -8.85 -33.89 13.77
C LYS A 212 -8.41 -32.48 13.35
N PRO A 213 -8.77 -31.43 14.10
CA PRO A 213 -8.28 -30.08 13.80
C PRO A 213 -6.75 -30.03 13.85
N LEU A 214 -6.15 -29.44 12.83
CA LEU A 214 -4.69 -29.34 12.70
C LEU A 214 -4.24 -27.93 13.06
N ALA A 215 -3.81 -27.78 14.31
CA ALA A 215 -3.34 -26.50 14.82
C ALA A 215 -1.93 -26.15 14.34
N ASN A 216 -1.60 -24.86 14.29
CA ASN A 216 -0.26 -24.35 13.96
C ASN A 216 0.27 -24.90 12.62
N ALA A 217 -0.61 -25.10 11.63
CA ALA A 217 -0.24 -25.38 10.25
C ALA A 217 -0.24 -24.07 9.47
N THR A 218 0.71 -23.91 8.57
CA THR A 218 0.79 -22.75 7.69
C THR A 218 0.23 -23.13 6.33
N VAL A 219 -0.74 -22.38 5.85
CA VAL A 219 -1.33 -22.54 4.53
C VAL A 219 -0.89 -21.40 3.62
N PHE A 220 -0.57 -21.74 2.37
CA PHE A 220 -0.17 -20.83 1.32
C PHE A 220 -1.14 -20.96 0.17
N PHE A 221 -1.58 -19.83 -0.37
CA PHE A 221 -2.40 -19.74 -1.57
C PHE A 221 -1.58 -19.06 -2.66
N ASP A 222 -0.93 -19.85 -3.51
CA ASP A 222 -0.11 -19.36 -4.61
C ASP A 222 -1.02 -19.12 -5.83
N PRO A 223 -1.19 -17.87 -6.30
CA PRO A 223 -1.99 -17.60 -7.50
C PRO A 223 -1.40 -18.35 -8.70
N VAL A 224 -2.26 -18.95 -9.51
CA VAL A 224 -1.87 -19.50 -10.80
C VAL A 224 -1.74 -18.32 -11.76
N ALA A 225 -0.52 -17.82 -11.92
CA ALA A 225 -0.25 -16.67 -12.76
C ALA A 225 -0.56 -16.98 -14.24
N ASP A 226 -1.41 -16.18 -14.88
CA ASP A 226 -1.44 -16.11 -16.33
C ASP A 226 -0.22 -15.31 -16.80
N LEU A 227 0.74 -16.00 -17.42
CA LEU A 227 1.97 -15.39 -17.95
C LEU A 227 1.68 -14.31 -19.01
N LYS A 228 0.49 -14.27 -19.60
CA LYS A 228 0.08 -13.23 -20.55
C LYS A 228 -0.37 -11.94 -19.85
N ASN A 229 -0.77 -12.00 -18.58
CA ASN A 229 -1.21 -10.84 -17.81
C ASN A 229 -0.07 -10.32 -16.91
N ALA A 230 0.44 -9.12 -17.20
CA ALA A 230 1.57 -8.53 -16.48
C ALA A 230 1.26 -8.27 -14.99
N GLU A 231 0.00 -7.97 -14.64
CA GLU A 231 -0.41 -7.75 -13.24
C GLU A 231 -0.37 -9.06 -12.44
N GLN A 232 -0.78 -10.18 -13.03
CA GLN A 232 -0.75 -11.49 -12.37
C GLN A 232 0.65 -12.08 -12.21
N ARG A 233 1.65 -11.59 -12.94
CA ARG A 233 3.05 -12.00 -12.70
C ARG A 233 3.62 -11.45 -11.40
N GLN A 234 3.00 -10.40 -10.85
CA GLN A 234 3.47 -9.70 -9.66
C GLN A 234 2.61 -10.03 -8.43
N THR A 235 1.61 -10.91 -8.55
CA THR A 235 0.76 -11.30 -7.43
C THR A 235 1.50 -12.24 -6.49
N GLY A 236 1.62 -11.83 -5.23
CA GLY A 236 2.22 -12.64 -4.18
C GLY A 236 1.30 -13.76 -3.67
N SER A 237 1.88 -14.69 -2.91
CA SER A 237 1.11 -15.72 -2.21
C SER A 237 0.49 -15.18 -0.94
N SER A 238 -0.77 -15.53 -0.69
CA SER A 238 -1.39 -15.28 0.61
C SER A 238 -1.05 -16.38 1.59
N ILE A 239 -0.89 -16.02 2.87
CA ILE A 239 -0.45 -16.92 3.93
C ILE A 239 -1.45 -16.87 5.08
N GLY A 240 -1.78 -18.02 5.64
CA GLY A 240 -2.57 -18.15 6.86
C GLY A 240 -1.93 -19.16 7.80
N ARG A 241 -2.18 -19.00 9.10
CA ARG A 241 -1.79 -19.99 10.11
C ARG A 241 -3.02 -20.44 10.87
N SER A 242 -3.17 -21.75 11.04
CA SER A 242 -4.30 -22.31 11.78
C SER A 242 -4.12 -22.20 13.30
N ASP A 243 -5.22 -21.91 14.00
CA ASP A 243 -5.31 -21.86 15.46
C ASP A 243 -5.48 -23.26 16.10
N GLU A 244 -5.74 -23.33 17.41
CA GLU A 244 -5.93 -24.60 18.14
C GLU A 244 -7.12 -25.43 17.62
N GLN A 245 -8.12 -24.76 17.07
CA GLN A 245 -9.32 -25.34 16.48
C GLN A 245 -9.12 -25.70 15.00
N GLY A 246 -7.93 -25.43 14.45
CA GLY A 246 -7.61 -25.66 13.04
C GLY A 246 -8.15 -24.57 12.10
N VAL A 247 -8.76 -23.52 12.63
CA VAL A 247 -9.33 -22.41 11.84
C VAL A 247 -8.23 -21.48 11.39
N TYR A 248 -8.28 -21.03 10.14
CA TYR A 248 -7.31 -20.11 9.56
C TYR A 248 -8.01 -18.99 8.79
N THR A 249 -7.30 -17.86 8.68
CA THR A 249 -7.63 -16.74 7.80
C THR A 249 -6.40 -16.40 6.97
N LEU A 250 -6.60 -16.04 5.69
CA LEU A 250 -5.49 -15.66 4.82
C LEU A 250 -5.19 -14.16 4.93
N ALA A 251 -3.90 -13.84 4.88
CA ALA A 251 -3.40 -12.49 4.70
C ALA A 251 -2.53 -12.42 3.45
N TYR A 252 -2.78 -11.43 2.61
CA TYR A 252 -1.95 -11.06 1.48
C TYR A 252 -0.76 -10.20 1.97
N PRO A 253 0.42 -10.27 1.31
CA PRO A 253 1.57 -9.44 1.67
C PRO A 253 1.23 -7.96 1.79
N GLY A 254 1.91 -7.25 2.70
CA GLY A 254 1.60 -5.85 3.02
C GLY A 254 0.52 -5.67 4.10
N GLY A 255 0.08 -6.74 4.76
CA GLY A 255 -0.89 -6.68 5.87
C GLY A 255 -2.35 -6.60 5.41
N HIS A 256 -2.62 -6.87 4.14
CA HIS A 256 -3.97 -6.87 3.60
C HIS A 256 -4.66 -8.21 3.91
N SER A 257 -5.92 -8.17 4.34
CA SER A 257 -6.68 -9.40 4.59
C SER A 257 -7.16 -10.04 3.29
N GLY A 258 -7.05 -11.36 3.20
CA GLY A 258 -7.58 -12.13 2.07
C GLY A 258 -6.53 -12.68 1.11
N ALA A 259 -7.01 -13.08 -0.05
CA ALA A 259 -6.20 -13.56 -1.17
C ALA A 259 -6.68 -12.98 -2.49
N VAL A 260 -5.79 -13.00 -3.47
CA VAL A 260 -6.12 -12.53 -4.83
C VAL A 260 -7.32 -13.30 -5.37
N ILE A 261 -8.19 -12.63 -6.11
CA ILE A 261 -9.32 -13.30 -6.77
C ILE A 261 -8.78 -14.11 -7.96
N GLY A 262 -9.12 -15.40 -8.03
CA GLY A 262 -8.71 -16.28 -9.11
C GLY A 262 -8.36 -17.70 -8.67
N MET A 263 -7.68 -18.43 -9.54
CA MET A 263 -7.23 -19.80 -9.26
C MET A 263 -5.93 -19.80 -8.45
N HIS A 264 -5.88 -20.61 -7.39
CA HIS A 264 -4.69 -20.80 -6.56
C HIS A 264 -4.29 -22.27 -6.49
N THR A 265 -2.99 -22.51 -6.36
CA THR A 265 -2.45 -23.76 -5.84
C THR A 265 -2.25 -23.62 -4.33
N VAL A 266 -2.93 -24.46 -3.57
CA VAL A 266 -2.92 -24.43 -2.10
C VAL A 266 -1.83 -25.35 -1.58
N ARG A 267 -0.95 -24.85 -0.71
CA ARG A 267 0.04 -25.65 0.01
C ARG A 267 -0.19 -25.56 1.51
N VAL A 268 -0.05 -26.67 2.21
CA VAL A 268 -0.12 -26.74 3.66
C VAL A 268 1.18 -27.35 4.18
N ASN A 269 1.82 -26.61 5.08
CA ASN A 269 3.03 -26.99 5.77
C ASN A 269 2.73 -27.15 7.26
N LYS A 270 3.27 -28.20 7.87
CA LYS A 270 3.20 -28.40 9.30
C LYS A 270 4.55 -28.89 9.80
N THR A 271 5.12 -28.09 10.68
CA THR A 271 6.43 -28.37 11.25
C THR A 271 6.30 -28.99 12.65
N ASP A 272 7.15 -29.97 12.97
CA ASP A 272 7.29 -30.52 14.31
C ASP A 272 8.15 -29.62 15.23
N LYS A 273 8.40 -30.08 16.46
CA LYS A 273 9.25 -29.36 17.42
C LYS A 273 10.70 -29.21 16.96
N ASN A 274 11.15 -30.04 16.03
CA ASN A 274 12.51 -30.07 15.51
C ASN A 274 12.67 -29.27 14.21
N GLY A 275 11.62 -28.62 13.72
CA GLY A 275 11.69 -27.91 12.45
C GLY A 275 11.42 -28.79 11.22
N LEU A 276 11.01 -30.05 11.39
CA LEU A 276 10.78 -30.99 10.30
C LEU A 276 9.32 -30.98 9.83
N GLU A 277 9.14 -30.98 8.50
CA GLU A 277 7.83 -31.08 7.86
C GLU A 277 7.24 -32.48 8.06
N ILE A 278 6.03 -32.56 8.63
CA ILE A 278 5.36 -33.82 8.95
C ILE A 278 4.29 -34.22 7.92
N LEU A 279 3.84 -33.31 7.08
CA LEU A 279 2.84 -33.62 6.05
C LEU A 279 3.49 -34.32 4.85
N ALA A 280 2.69 -35.14 4.17
CA ALA A 280 3.09 -35.76 2.91
C ALA A 280 3.41 -34.68 1.85
N LYS A 281 4.39 -34.96 0.98
CA LYS A 281 4.87 -34.00 -0.05
C LYS A 281 3.75 -33.45 -0.93
N LYS A 282 2.70 -34.24 -1.16
CA LYS A 282 1.49 -33.86 -1.92
C LYS A 282 0.68 -32.71 -1.32
N TYR A 283 0.95 -32.31 -0.08
CA TYR A 283 0.30 -31.15 0.53
C TYR A 283 1.18 -29.91 0.53
N HIS A 284 2.51 -30.04 0.38
CA HIS A 284 3.45 -28.90 0.35
C HIS A 284 4.22 -28.83 -0.97
N ARG A 285 5.45 -29.34 -1.02
CA ARG A 285 6.38 -29.22 -2.15
C ARG A 285 5.85 -29.78 -3.47
N GLN A 286 4.89 -30.70 -3.43
CA GLN A 286 4.28 -31.32 -4.61
C GLN A 286 2.74 -31.15 -4.58
N SER A 287 2.25 -30.06 -3.99
CA SER A 287 0.81 -29.84 -3.95
C SER A 287 0.22 -29.63 -5.33
N GLN A 288 -0.93 -30.27 -5.54
CA GLN A 288 -1.78 -30.10 -6.71
C GLN A 288 -3.20 -29.66 -6.32
N MET A 289 -3.41 -29.27 -5.05
CA MET A 289 -4.70 -28.81 -4.55
C MET A 289 -5.01 -27.46 -5.19
N LYS A 290 -6.00 -27.42 -6.09
CA LYS A 290 -6.42 -26.19 -6.77
C LYS A 290 -7.72 -25.69 -6.18
N HIS A 291 -7.75 -24.42 -5.79
CA HIS A 291 -8.95 -23.76 -5.28
C HIS A 291 -9.14 -22.41 -5.97
N GLU A 292 -10.38 -22.10 -6.31
CA GLU A 292 -10.78 -20.79 -6.84
C GLU A 292 -11.20 -19.90 -5.68
N VAL A 293 -10.65 -18.69 -5.60
CA VAL A 293 -11.07 -17.62 -4.71
C VAL A 293 -11.97 -16.69 -5.53
N LYS A 294 -13.23 -16.58 -5.12
CA LYS A 294 -14.24 -15.72 -5.76
C LYS A 294 -14.31 -14.38 -5.04
N ASP A 295 -14.95 -13.42 -5.68
CA ASP A 295 -15.26 -12.14 -5.04
C ASP A 295 -16.10 -12.34 -3.76
N GLY A 296 -15.85 -11.52 -2.74
CA GLY A 296 -16.53 -11.57 -1.46
C GLY A 296 -15.88 -12.50 -0.42
N SER A 297 -16.70 -13.27 0.31
CA SER A 297 -16.25 -14.14 1.40
C SER A 297 -16.21 -15.61 0.96
N ASN A 298 -15.05 -16.23 1.12
CA ASN A 298 -14.80 -17.62 0.75
C ASN A 298 -14.50 -18.45 2.00
N THR A 299 -15.15 -19.61 2.10
CA THR A 299 -14.85 -20.63 3.11
C THR A 299 -14.27 -21.86 2.41
N ILE A 300 -13.00 -22.16 2.68
CA ILE A 300 -12.26 -23.25 2.03
C ILE A 300 -11.71 -24.18 3.11
N ASP A 301 -12.37 -25.31 3.33
CA ASP A 301 -11.90 -26.31 4.29
C ASP A 301 -10.91 -27.28 3.64
N LEU A 302 -9.86 -27.63 4.39
CA LEU A 302 -8.75 -28.44 3.92
C LEU A 302 -8.69 -29.75 4.72
N PRO A 303 -9.42 -30.80 4.29
CA PRO A 303 -9.37 -32.12 4.91
C PRO A 303 -8.14 -32.90 4.43
N LEU A 304 -7.09 -32.91 5.24
CA LEU A 304 -5.87 -33.66 4.98
C LEU A 304 -5.96 -35.07 5.58
N ARG A 305 -5.24 -36.01 4.97
CA ARG A 305 -5.09 -37.39 5.45
C ARG A 305 -3.62 -37.75 5.59
N SER A 306 -3.26 -38.37 6.71
CA SER A 306 -1.95 -38.98 6.86
C SER A 306 -1.84 -40.18 5.92
N GLU A 307 -0.66 -40.39 5.36
CA GLU A 307 -0.40 -41.64 4.65
C GLU A 307 -0.05 -42.67 5.71
N SER A 308 -1.00 -43.55 6.04
CA SER A 308 -0.68 -44.67 6.92
C SER A 308 0.39 -45.51 6.23
N THR A 309 1.50 -45.75 6.90
CA THR A 309 2.52 -46.72 6.53
C THR A 309 1.93 -48.14 6.60
N ALA A 310 0.98 -48.47 5.70
CA ALA A 310 0.22 -49.72 5.70
C ALA A 310 -0.06 -50.22 4.27
N ALA A 311 0.89 -50.04 3.36
CA ALA A 311 0.85 -50.64 2.02
C ALA A 311 2.21 -51.20 1.54
N ALA A 312 3.09 -51.58 2.48
CA ALA A 312 4.32 -52.36 2.19
C ALA A 312 4.28 -53.74 2.86
N GLY A 313 3.07 -54.29 3.04
CA GLY A 313 2.83 -55.59 3.66
C GLY A 313 1.72 -56.36 2.94
N GLY A 314 1.74 -56.35 1.61
CA GLY A 314 0.92 -57.23 0.79
C GLY A 314 1.31 -58.68 1.08
N LYS A 315 0.62 -59.29 2.04
CA LYS A 315 0.69 -60.72 2.37
C LYS A 315 0.35 -61.48 1.07
N ARG A 316 1.35 -62.05 0.41
CA ARG A 316 1.15 -63.06 -0.64
C ARG A 316 0.42 -64.22 0.02
N THR A 317 -0.89 -64.30 -0.21
CA THR A 317 -1.66 -65.53 0.01
C THR A 317 -1.08 -66.56 -0.93
N ALA A 318 -0.39 -67.55 -0.35
CA ALA A 318 0.03 -68.73 -1.07
C ALA A 318 -1.22 -69.43 -1.64
N ASP A 319 -1.23 -69.67 -2.94
CA ASP A 319 -2.19 -70.58 -3.57
C ASP A 319 -2.03 -71.98 -2.98
N PRO A 320 -3.13 -72.70 -2.69
CA PRO A 320 -3.06 -74.10 -2.34
C PRO A 320 -2.67 -74.94 -3.58
N PRO A 321 -1.91 -76.04 -3.41
CA PRO A 321 -1.61 -76.93 -4.53
C PRO A 321 -2.90 -77.57 -5.03
N SER A 322 -3.16 -77.42 -6.34
CA SER A 322 -4.25 -78.10 -7.04
C SER A 322 -3.93 -79.61 -7.18
N PRO A 323 -4.97 -80.47 -7.22
CA PRO A 323 -4.87 -81.92 -7.07
C PRO A 323 -4.25 -82.66 -8.26
#